data_AF-A0AAC9K1C7-F1
#
_entry.id   AF-A0AAC9K1C7-F1
#
_cell.length_a   1.000
_cell.length_b   1.000
_cell.length_c   1.000
_cell.angle_alpha   90.00
_cell.angle_beta   90.00
_cell.angle_gamma   90.00
#
_symmetry.space_group_name_H-M   'P 1'
#
loop_
_entity.id
_entity.type
_entity.pdbx_description
1 polymer ?
#
loop_
_entity_poly.entity_id
_entity_poly.type
_entity_poly.pdbx_seq_one_letter_code
_entity_poly.pdbx_strand_id
1 'polypeptide(L)'
;MRIDSIMPLSLSAFAQHEAVQRITPADLFATPPRLTDSGRFVGRVDSGGLGSPRYFVGEYRDGAMPSALVLEYGAASAGDGRATRVWSLADRRGTTPDYRLIHDDSSRGYVTV
;
A
#
# COMPACT_ATOMS: atom_id res chain seq x y z
N MET A 1 -31.87 -15.87 -7.16
CA MET A 1 -31.07 -14.64 -7.32
C MET A 1 -30.41 -14.39 -5.98
N ARG A 2 -29.19 -14.91 -5.77
CA ARG A 2 -28.45 -14.69 -4.52
C ARG A 2 -27.62 -13.44 -4.71
N ILE A 3 -27.86 -12.45 -3.87
CA ILE A 3 -27.06 -11.24 -3.79
C ILE A 3 -25.84 -11.66 -2.99
N ASP A 4 -24.71 -11.86 -3.68
CA ASP A 4 -23.42 -12.03 -3.02
C ASP A 4 -23.13 -10.72 -2.27
N SER A 5 -23.42 -10.73 -0.98
CA SER A 5 -22.94 -9.72 -0.05
C SER A 5 -21.43 -9.74 -0.08
N ILE A 6 -20.84 -8.80 -0.83
CA ILE A 6 -19.41 -8.50 -0.80
C ILE A 6 -19.14 -8.01 0.62
N MET A 7 -18.73 -8.93 1.50
CA MET A 7 -18.21 -8.53 2.81
C MET A 7 -17.04 -7.59 2.59
N PRO A 8 -16.93 -6.48 3.35
CA PRO A 8 -15.69 -5.72 3.36
C PRO A 8 -14.61 -6.66 3.90
N LEU A 9 -13.72 -7.11 3.01
CA LEU A 9 -12.53 -7.85 3.38
C LEU A 9 -11.84 -7.06 4.48
N SER A 10 -11.86 -7.60 5.69
CA SER A 10 -11.31 -6.92 6.86
C SER A 10 -9.83 -6.65 6.59
N LEU A 11 -9.36 -5.43 6.87
CA LEU A 11 -7.94 -5.05 6.77
C LEU A 11 -7.01 -6.08 7.45
N SER A 12 -7.49 -6.67 8.55
CA SER A 12 -6.82 -7.75 9.26
C SER A 12 -6.60 -9.01 8.42
N ALA A 13 -7.54 -9.38 7.53
CA ALA A 13 -7.40 -10.52 6.64
C ALA A 13 -6.37 -10.27 5.52
N PHE A 14 -6.26 -9.03 5.02
CA PHE A 14 -5.21 -8.64 4.08
C PHE A 14 -3.83 -8.53 4.75
N ALA A 15 -3.77 -7.99 5.96
CA ALA A 15 -2.54 -7.86 6.73
C ALA A 15 -1.97 -9.22 7.20
N GLN A 16 -2.80 -10.27 7.24
CA GLN A 16 -2.42 -11.64 7.65
C GLN A 16 -1.97 -12.54 6.48
N HIS A 17 -2.21 -12.15 5.22
CA HIS A 17 -1.74 -12.90 4.05
C HIS A 17 -0.25 -12.61 3.79
N GLU A 18 0.62 -13.34 4.49
CA GLU A 18 2.07 -13.67 4.35
C GLU A 18 3.07 -12.89 3.47
N ALA A 19 2.73 -11.87 2.68
CA ALA A 19 3.70 -11.08 1.92
C ALA A 19 3.37 -9.59 1.96
N VAL A 20 3.17 -9.06 3.17
CA VAL A 20 2.90 -7.63 3.41
C VAL A 20 4.20 -6.91 3.77
N GLN A 21 4.52 -5.86 3.02
CA GLN A 21 5.53 -4.89 3.44
C GLN A 21 4.85 -3.68 4.10
N ARG A 22 5.35 -3.28 5.27
CA ARG A 22 4.93 -2.06 5.97
C ARG A 22 5.90 -0.93 5.66
N ILE A 23 5.37 0.24 5.38
CA ILE A 23 6.12 1.47 5.11
C ILE A 23 5.52 2.65 5.87
N THR A 24 6.29 3.73 5.94
CA THR A 24 5.93 5.02 6.51
C THR A 24 6.04 6.12 5.46
N PRO A 25 5.53 7.34 5.70
CA PRO A 25 5.69 8.44 4.75
C PRO A 25 7.14 8.79 4.42
N ALA A 26 8.08 8.50 5.32
CA ALA A 26 9.51 8.74 5.12
C ALA A 26 10.14 7.78 4.07
N ASP A 27 9.48 6.66 3.81
CA ASP A 27 9.94 5.65 2.85
C ASP A 27 9.45 5.95 1.41
N LEU A 28 8.68 7.03 1.23
CA LEU A 28 8.12 7.43 -0.06
C LEU A 28 8.99 8.49 -0.75
N PHE A 29 9.40 8.18 -1.96
CA PHE A 29 10.21 9.03 -2.83
C PHE A 29 9.36 9.66 -3.93
N ALA A 30 9.65 10.91 -4.27
CA ALA A 30 9.04 11.60 -5.41
C ALA A 30 9.60 11.12 -6.76
N THR A 31 10.84 10.64 -6.76
CA THR A 31 11.53 10.08 -7.93
C THR A 31 11.97 8.64 -7.64
N PRO A 32 12.05 7.75 -8.65
CA PRO A 32 12.53 6.40 -8.44
C PRO A 32 14.00 6.42 -7.98
N PRO A 33 14.33 5.88 -6.80
CA PRO A 33 15.72 5.75 -6.38
C PRO A 33 16.47 4.76 -7.29
N ARG A 34 17.78 4.95 -7.45
CA ARG A 34 18.63 3.97 -8.14
C ARG A 34 19.09 2.93 -7.14
N LEU A 35 18.84 1.65 -7.43
CA LEU A 35 19.27 0.53 -6.60
C LEU A 35 20.46 -0.18 -7.21
N THR A 36 21.42 -0.54 -6.37
CA THR A 36 22.56 -1.41 -6.71
C THR A 36 22.48 -2.78 -6.04
N ASP A 37 21.52 -2.95 -5.12
CA ASP A 37 21.29 -4.16 -4.33
C ASP A 37 20.27 -5.06 -5.03
N SER A 38 20.65 -6.30 -5.34
CA SER A 38 19.80 -7.29 -5.99
C SER A 38 18.71 -7.88 -5.08
N GLY A 39 18.83 -7.71 -3.76
CA GLY A 39 17.81 -8.11 -2.78
C GLY A 39 16.65 -7.12 -2.65
N ARG A 40 16.69 -6.01 -3.40
CA ARG A 40 15.73 -4.91 -3.31
C ARG A 40 15.17 -4.55 -4.67
N PHE A 41 14.01 -3.91 -4.67
CA PHE A 41 13.39 -3.38 -5.87
C PHE A 41 12.78 -2.02 -5.62
N VAL A 42 12.60 -1.24 -6.68
CA VAL A 42 11.80 0.00 -6.60
C VAL A 42 10.38 -0.36 -6.95
N GLY A 43 9.44 -0.09 -6.07
CA GLY A 43 8.01 -0.19 -6.37
C GLY A 43 7.39 1.18 -6.60
N ARG A 44 6.33 1.22 -7.39
CA ARG A 44 5.52 2.42 -7.61
C ARG A 44 4.17 2.23 -6.96
N VAL A 45 3.74 3.22 -6.16
CA VAL A 45 2.39 3.31 -5.64
C VAL A 45 1.66 4.44 -6.35
N ASP A 46 0.49 4.11 -6.88
CA ASP A 46 -0.48 5.12 -7.31
C ASP A 46 -1.55 5.27 -6.24
N SER A 47 -1.91 6.50 -5.95
CA SER A 47 -3.00 6.81 -5.03
C SER A 47 -3.83 7.85 -5.73
N GLY A 48 -5.09 7.52 -6.01
CA GLY A 48 -6.02 8.36 -6.78
C GLY A 48 -6.31 9.76 -6.20
N GLY A 49 -5.58 10.20 -5.17
CA GLY A 49 -5.67 11.53 -4.58
C GLY A 49 -4.33 12.23 -4.28
N LEU A 50 -3.15 11.67 -4.60
CA LEU A 50 -1.84 12.33 -4.33
C LEU A 50 -1.28 13.14 -5.50
N GLY A 51 -1.99 13.21 -6.64
CA GLY A 51 -1.60 13.99 -7.83
C GLY A 51 -0.44 13.40 -8.65
N SER A 52 0.54 12.76 -7.99
CA SER A 52 1.70 12.11 -8.62
C SER A 52 1.98 10.74 -8.00
N PRO A 53 2.46 9.76 -8.79
CA PRO A 53 2.90 8.48 -8.26
C PRO A 53 4.06 8.68 -7.28
N ARG A 54 4.13 7.82 -6.26
CA ARG A 54 5.26 7.76 -5.33
C ARG A 54 6.01 6.46 -5.52
N TYR A 55 7.26 6.46 -5.14
CA TYR A 55 8.14 5.30 -5.23
C TYR A 55 8.53 4.87 -3.83
N PHE A 56 8.79 3.58 -3.64
CA PHE A 56 9.33 3.04 -2.41
C PHE A 56 10.40 1.99 -2.74
N VAL A 57 11.24 1.67 -1.77
CA VAL A 57 12.19 0.56 -1.88
C VAL A 57 11.57 -0.66 -1.19
N GLY A 58 11.25 -1.66 -2.00
CA GLY A 58 10.74 -2.95 -1.55
C GLY A 58 11.84 -3.95 -1.31
N GLU A 59 11.60 -4.89 -0.40
CA GLU A 59 12.48 -6.03 -0.15
C GLU A 59 11.76 -7.32 -0.52
N TYR A 60 12.47 -8.24 -1.18
CA TYR A 60 11.93 -9.57 -1.43
C TYR A 60 11.87 -10.35 -0.11
N ARG A 61 10.75 -11.03 0.14
CA ARG A 61 10.58 -11.95 1.27
C ARG A 61 10.56 -13.37 0.75
N ASP A 62 11.50 -14.17 1.23
CA ASP A 62 11.68 -15.57 0.77
C ASP A 62 11.77 -15.69 -0.77
N GLY A 63 12.45 -14.73 -1.40
CA GLY A 63 12.60 -14.65 -2.86
C GLY A 63 11.34 -14.18 -3.61
N ALA A 64 10.24 -13.92 -2.91
CA ALA A 64 8.99 -13.41 -3.46
C ALA A 64 8.83 -11.91 -3.21
N MET A 65 8.16 -11.24 -4.14
CA MET A 65 7.80 -9.84 -4.00
C MET A 65 6.58 -9.73 -3.07
N PRO A 66 6.52 -8.73 -2.17
CA PRO A 66 5.34 -8.46 -1.37
C PRO A 66 4.08 -8.30 -2.24
N SER A 67 3.05 -9.09 -1.97
CA SER A 67 1.77 -9.00 -2.68
C SER A 67 0.94 -7.79 -2.24
N ALA A 68 1.26 -7.22 -1.08
CA ALA A 68 0.61 -6.04 -0.55
C ALA A 68 1.58 -5.10 0.18
N LEU A 69 1.20 -3.83 0.22
CA LEU A 69 1.92 -2.76 0.88
C LEU A 69 0.96 -2.03 1.81
N VAL A 70 1.40 -1.75 3.04
CA VAL A 70 0.65 -1.00 4.05
C VAL A 70 1.44 0.23 4.44
N LEU A 71 0.86 1.43 4.24
CA LEU A 71 1.37 2.69 4.75
C LEU A 71 0.60 3.08 5.99
N GLU A 72 1.29 3.20 7.11
CA GLU A 72 0.74 3.77 8.35
C GLU A 72 1.22 5.22 8.51
N TYR A 73 0.33 6.14 8.84
CA TYR A 73 0.66 7.56 9.00
C TYR A 73 -0.21 8.26 10.03
N GLY A 74 0.27 9.43 10.48
CA GLY A 74 -0.35 10.17 11.56
C GLY A 74 -0.05 9.58 12.94
N ALA A 75 -0.48 10.30 13.98
CA ALA A 75 -0.47 9.79 15.35
C ALA A 75 -1.68 8.87 15.55
N ALA A 76 -1.52 7.83 16.36
CA ALA A 76 -2.67 7.08 16.86
C ALA A 76 -3.47 8.03 17.77
N SER A 77 -4.75 8.23 17.49
CA SER A 77 -5.63 9.05 18.35
C SER A 77 -6.30 8.16 19.38
N ALA A 78 -6.70 8.73 20.52
CA ALA A 78 -7.44 7.98 21.53
C ALA A 78 -8.77 7.47 20.94
N GLY A 79 -8.85 6.17 20.66
CA GLY A 79 -10.02 5.51 20.08
C GLY A 79 -9.88 5.07 18.62
N ASP A 80 -8.91 5.62 17.87
CA ASP A 80 -8.67 5.29 16.47
C ASP A 80 -7.20 4.92 16.22
N GLY A 81 -6.97 3.87 15.43
CA GLY A 81 -5.64 3.50 14.97
C GLY A 81 -4.99 4.60 14.13
N ARG A 82 -3.72 4.39 13.75
CA ARG A 82 -3.10 5.26 12.73
C ARG A 82 -3.88 5.15 11.42
N ALA A 83 -3.92 6.25 10.68
CA ALA A 83 -4.44 6.21 9.31
C ALA A 83 -3.58 5.26 8.48
N THR A 84 -4.23 4.49 7.64
CA THR A 84 -3.69 3.36 6.91
C THR A 84 -4.15 3.40 5.46
N ARG A 85 -3.18 3.28 4.56
CA ARG A 85 -3.42 2.98 3.14
C ARG A 85 -2.88 1.61 2.81
N VAL A 86 -3.64 0.84 2.03
CA VAL A 86 -3.25 -0.48 1.57
C VAL A 86 -3.30 -0.54 0.06
N TRP A 87 -2.20 -1.01 -0.52
CA TRP A 87 -2.11 -1.31 -1.94
C TRP A 87 -1.88 -2.81 -2.14
N SER A 88 -2.43 -3.35 -3.23
CA SER A 88 -2.08 -4.68 -3.73
C SER A 88 -1.14 -4.55 -4.91
N LEU A 89 -0.20 -5.48 -5.05
CA LEU A 89 0.60 -5.65 -6.26
C LEU A 89 -0.34 -5.80 -7.46
N ALA A 90 -0.21 -4.92 -8.43
CA ALA A 90 -0.94 -4.98 -9.69
C ALA A 90 -0.24 -5.94 -10.67
N ASP A 91 -0.80 -6.05 -11.88
CA ASP A 91 -0.21 -6.82 -12.97
C ASP A 91 1.21 -6.30 -13.27
N ARG A 92 2.22 -7.19 -13.36
CA ARG A 92 3.65 -6.86 -13.56
C ARG A 92 3.99 -6.35 -14.97
N ARG A 93 3.13 -5.54 -15.57
CA ARG A 93 3.33 -5.02 -16.92
C ARG A 93 4.23 -3.78 -16.88
N GLY A 94 5.54 -3.99 -16.84
CA GLY A 94 6.52 -2.91 -16.92
C GLY A 94 7.84 -3.23 -16.23
N THR A 95 8.76 -2.26 -16.26
CA THR A 95 10.09 -2.36 -15.63
C THR A 95 10.05 -2.18 -14.10
N THR A 96 8.96 -1.62 -13.57
CA THR A 96 8.76 -1.33 -12.16
C THR A 96 7.44 -1.95 -11.70
N PRO A 97 7.41 -2.73 -10.61
CA PRO A 97 6.16 -3.26 -10.08
C PRO A 97 5.26 -2.12 -9.60
N ASP A 98 4.05 -2.09 -10.14
CA ASP A 98 3.02 -1.15 -9.76
C ASP A 98 2.13 -1.74 -8.65
N TYR A 99 1.80 -0.90 -7.67
CA TYR A 99 0.91 -1.22 -6.56
C TYR A 99 -0.33 -0.33 -6.66
N ARG A 100 -1.50 -0.97 -6.68
CA ARG A 100 -2.80 -0.29 -6.82
C ARG A 100 -3.47 -0.15 -5.46
N LEU A 101 -3.94 1.06 -5.15
CA LEU A 101 -4.65 1.35 -3.92
C LEU A 101 -5.95 0.55 -3.87
N ILE A 102 -6.12 -0.26 -2.82
CA ILE A 102 -7.33 -1.05 -2.57
C ILE A 102 -8.07 -0.62 -1.30
N HIS A 103 -7.38 0.10 -0.40
CA HIS A 103 -7.97 0.64 0.81
C HIS A 103 -7.30 1.95 1.22
N ASP A 104 -8.10 2.91 1.67
CA ASP A 104 -7.65 4.16 2.28
C ASP A 104 -8.65 4.52 3.38
N ASP A 105 -8.22 4.49 4.64
CA ASP A 105 -9.09 4.84 5.78
C ASP A 105 -9.13 6.35 6.06
N SER A 106 -8.28 7.16 5.41
CA SER A 106 -8.20 8.60 5.66
C SER A 106 -9.36 9.39 5.09
N SER A 107 -10.12 8.78 4.16
CA SER A 107 -11.35 9.36 3.62
C SER A 107 -12.55 9.24 4.58
N ARG A 108 -12.41 8.59 5.75
CA ARG A 108 -13.44 8.64 6.81
C ARG A 108 -13.55 10.02 7.48
N GLY A 109 -12.64 10.96 7.19
CA GLY A 109 -12.58 12.29 7.83
C GLY A 109 -13.11 13.48 7.03
N TYR A 110 -13.57 13.32 5.78
CA TYR A 110 -14.14 14.42 4.99
C TYR A 110 -15.63 14.19 4.72
N VAL A 111 -16.46 14.44 5.74
CA VAL A 111 -17.82 14.94 5.49
C VAL A 111 -17.67 16.44 5.26
N THR A 112 -17.76 16.88 4.01
CA THR A 112 -17.96 18.29 3.69
C THR A 112 -19.24 18.76 4.37
N VAL A 113 -19.12 19.75 5.27
CA VAL A 113 -20.22 20.62 5.73
C VAL A 113 -20.76 21.46 4.59
#